data_AF-A0A8J8KH55-F1
#
_entry.id   AF-A0A8J8KH55-F1
#
_cell.length_a   1.000
_cell.length_b   1.000
_cell.length_c   1.000
_cell.angle_alpha   90.00
_cell.angle_beta   90.00
_cell.angle_gamma   90.00
#
_symmetry.space_group_name_H-M   'P 1'
#
loop_
_entity.id
_entity.type
_entity.pdbx_description
1 polymer ?
#
loop_
_entity_poly.entity_id
_entity_poly.type
_entity_poly.pdbx_seq_one_letter_code
_entity_poly.pdbx_strand_id
1 'polypeptide(L)'
;MVEDLLESAIEGQGPWFAYVVLVVGAVVLTYSVEKLISYLTRAAIGLGVSIFTLAIIFTGFEFDDTVVALVFGAGGLERVALGTAFGTALAITGITLAVAAIVRPFPVEVPRDYLALFVLSPFLLVPFVLAGTLGAVHGLVLVAAFVALLGYVVGREYQRDVPVFRDSEIAERIEADGGVPIDRLDLANIDRGTVLEEIPEDRFVTGSRHEGAFWLGLSLLALVGVAAGALLLEAGSEAIVESWGIEETVFGATVLTLVLTFENLLLTIEPVRRGIPEIGIGHVVGSVMFSVTANVGVIALVADVAIPSSVLVFHLPAVIGLTAVAAAAIATGRLRRRHGFVLAGLYAAYWLLALFVFGGVPIPD
;
A
#
# COMPACT_ATOMS: atom_id res chain seq x y z
N MET A 1 15.28 -3.84 -18.65
CA MET A 1 14.77 -3.54 -20.02
C MET A 1 14.06 -2.19 -20.10
N VAL A 2 13.01 -1.89 -19.31
CA VAL A 2 12.43 -0.52 -19.30
C VAL A 2 13.36 0.45 -18.55
N GLU A 3 13.90 0.00 -17.43
CA GLU A 3 14.87 0.71 -16.59
C GLU A 3 16.16 1.02 -17.37
N ASP A 4 16.78 0.02 -18.00
CA ASP A 4 17.98 0.20 -18.84
C ASP A 4 17.73 1.17 -20.02
N LEU A 5 16.50 1.21 -20.55
CA LEU A 5 16.11 2.16 -21.60
C LEU A 5 15.94 3.59 -21.05
N LEU A 6 15.49 3.73 -19.80
CA LEU A 6 15.38 5.02 -19.13
C LEU A 6 16.76 5.56 -18.74
N GLU A 7 17.61 4.73 -18.15
CA GLU A 7 19.00 5.07 -17.84
C GLU A 7 19.75 5.54 -19.08
N SER A 8 19.74 4.74 -20.14
CA SER A 8 20.40 5.11 -21.40
C SER A 8 19.82 6.39 -22.04
N ALA A 9 18.51 6.64 -21.89
CA ALA A 9 17.90 7.90 -22.32
C ALA A 9 18.35 9.10 -21.47
N ILE A 10 18.53 8.91 -20.16
CA ILE A 10 19.02 9.93 -19.25
C ILE A 10 20.48 10.25 -19.51
N GLU A 11 21.33 9.24 -19.63
CA GLU A 11 22.75 9.39 -19.99
C GLU A 11 22.91 10.13 -21.32
N GLY A 12 22.08 9.79 -22.33
CA GLY A 12 22.14 10.38 -23.65
C GLY A 12 21.75 11.86 -23.73
N GLN A 13 20.93 12.36 -22.81
CA GLN A 13 20.46 13.76 -22.79
C GLN A 13 21.12 14.63 -21.70
N GLY A 14 21.80 14.00 -20.74
CA GLY A 14 22.52 14.67 -19.65
C GLY A 14 21.67 14.92 -18.39
N PRO A 15 22.28 15.46 -17.32
CA PRO A 15 21.70 15.44 -15.97
C PRO A 15 20.43 16.28 -15.82
N TRP A 16 20.18 17.27 -16.68
CA TRP A 16 18.93 18.05 -16.65
C TRP A 16 17.71 17.19 -16.99
N PHE A 17 17.87 16.15 -17.82
CA PHE A 17 16.80 15.24 -18.21
C PHE A 17 16.34 14.38 -17.04
N ALA A 18 17.24 14.02 -16.11
CA ALA A 18 16.88 13.30 -14.88
C ALA A 18 15.86 14.06 -14.03
N TYR A 19 15.99 15.39 -13.91
CA TYR A 19 15.00 16.23 -13.23
C TYR A 19 13.64 16.24 -13.94
N VAL A 20 13.65 16.21 -15.28
CA VAL A 20 12.41 16.12 -16.07
C VAL A 20 11.75 14.76 -15.84
N VAL A 21 12.51 13.68 -15.89
CA VAL A 21 12.03 12.32 -15.63
C VAL A 21 11.43 12.22 -14.22
N LEU A 22 12.09 12.76 -13.19
CA LEU A 22 11.59 12.81 -11.82
C LEU A 22 10.25 13.56 -11.72
N VAL A 23 10.15 14.74 -12.32
CA VAL A 23 8.91 15.54 -12.30
C VAL A 23 7.79 14.85 -13.06
N VAL A 24 8.08 14.28 -14.23
CA VAL A 24 7.11 13.51 -15.03
C VAL A 24 6.65 12.29 -14.23
N GLY A 25 7.56 11.57 -13.58
CA GLY A 25 7.24 10.44 -12.70
C GLY A 25 6.29 10.84 -11.58
N ALA A 26 6.58 11.93 -10.87
CA ALA A 26 5.70 12.44 -9.80
C ALA A 26 4.30 12.83 -10.31
N VAL A 27 4.22 13.46 -11.48
CA VAL A 27 2.94 13.84 -12.12
C VAL A 27 2.15 12.61 -12.55
N VAL A 28 2.80 11.65 -13.22
CA VAL A 28 2.17 10.40 -13.67
C VAL A 28 1.69 9.59 -12.48
N LEU A 29 2.50 9.44 -11.44
CA LEU A 29 2.16 8.74 -10.20
C LEU A 29 0.93 9.37 -9.55
N THR A 30 0.97 10.67 -9.31
CA THR A 30 -0.15 11.40 -8.68
C THR A 30 -1.43 11.27 -9.49
N TYR A 31 -1.37 11.54 -10.81
CA TYR A 31 -2.51 11.43 -11.70
C TYR A 31 -3.10 10.02 -11.72
N SER A 32 -2.24 9.01 -11.71
CA SER A 32 -2.64 7.61 -11.76
C SER A 32 -3.28 7.16 -10.44
N VAL A 33 -2.80 7.62 -9.29
CA VAL A 33 -3.45 7.41 -7.98
C VAL A 33 -4.85 8.04 -7.96
N GLU A 34 -5.00 9.27 -8.43
CA GLU A 34 -6.31 9.95 -8.50
C GLU A 34 -7.31 9.20 -9.39
N LYS A 35 -6.86 8.73 -10.55
CA LYS A 35 -7.65 7.90 -11.46
C LYS A 35 -7.97 6.54 -10.85
N LEU A 36 -7.01 5.91 -10.19
CA LEU A 36 -7.21 4.64 -9.50
C LEU A 36 -8.32 4.75 -8.44
N ILE A 37 -8.30 5.80 -7.62
CA ILE A 37 -9.36 6.07 -6.63
C ILE A 37 -10.73 6.20 -7.32
N SER A 38 -10.78 7.00 -8.39
CA SER A 38 -12.02 7.27 -9.13
C SER A 38 -12.59 6.01 -9.78
N TYR A 39 -11.73 5.14 -10.33
CA TYR A 39 -12.11 3.90 -10.99
C TYR A 39 -12.47 2.80 -9.99
N LEU A 40 -11.74 2.65 -8.88
CA LEU A 40 -12.07 1.68 -7.82
C LEU A 40 -13.43 2.01 -7.19
N THR A 41 -13.74 3.29 -6.99
CA THR A 41 -15.04 3.72 -6.49
C THR A 41 -16.17 3.30 -7.43
N ARG A 42 -16.00 3.51 -8.74
CA ARG A 42 -16.99 3.14 -9.76
C ARG A 42 -17.09 1.63 -9.95
N ALA A 43 -15.97 0.91 -9.87
CA ALA A 43 -15.93 -0.54 -9.91
C ALA A 43 -16.66 -1.15 -8.72
N ALA A 44 -16.47 -0.60 -7.52
CA ALA A 44 -17.17 -1.02 -6.30
C ALA A 44 -18.69 -0.92 -6.50
N ILE A 45 -19.18 0.24 -6.97
CA ILE A 45 -20.60 0.48 -7.25
C ILE A 45 -21.12 -0.46 -8.34
N GLY A 46 -20.40 -0.57 -9.46
CA GLY A 46 -20.83 -1.36 -10.62
C GLY A 46 -20.85 -2.88 -10.39
N LEU A 47 -20.05 -3.37 -9.43
CA LEU A 47 -20.00 -4.79 -9.06
C LEU A 47 -20.80 -5.12 -7.80
N GLY A 48 -21.23 -4.11 -7.05
CA GLY A 48 -21.86 -4.30 -5.73
C GLY A 48 -20.91 -4.88 -4.69
N VAL A 49 -19.60 -4.58 -4.78
CA VAL A 49 -18.58 -5.03 -3.82
C VAL A 49 -18.10 -3.86 -2.99
N SER A 50 -17.50 -4.12 -1.82
CA SER A 50 -16.91 -3.05 -1.02
C SER A 50 -15.66 -2.47 -1.67
N ILE A 51 -15.61 -1.14 -1.66
CA ILE A 51 -14.45 -0.35 -2.07
C ILE A 51 -13.21 -0.67 -1.22
N PHE A 52 -13.40 -1.01 0.06
CA PHE A 52 -12.33 -1.42 0.97
C PHE A 52 -11.71 -2.75 0.51
N THR A 53 -12.55 -3.71 0.09
CA THR A 53 -12.08 -5.00 -0.44
C THR A 53 -11.34 -4.81 -1.76
N LEU A 54 -11.87 -3.98 -2.67
CA LEU A 54 -11.17 -3.64 -3.90
C LEU A 54 -9.84 -2.93 -3.63
N ALA A 55 -9.77 -2.04 -2.64
CA ALA A 55 -8.52 -1.42 -2.23
C ALA A 55 -7.50 -2.46 -1.73
N ILE A 56 -7.89 -3.38 -0.85
CA ILE A 56 -6.98 -4.47 -0.41
C ILE A 56 -6.43 -5.24 -1.62
N ILE A 57 -7.26 -5.54 -2.62
CA ILE A 57 -6.84 -6.33 -3.80
C ILE A 57 -5.93 -5.52 -4.73
N PHE A 58 -6.28 -4.27 -5.01
CA PHE A 58 -5.63 -3.47 -6.06
C PHE A 58 -4.47 -2.64 -5.56
N THR A 59 -4.60 -2.04 -4.38
CA THR A 59 -3.57 -1.18 -3.80
C THR A 59 -2.84 -1.86 -2.65
N GLY A 60 -3.43 -2.85 -2.00
CA GLY A 60 -2.77 -3.61 -0.94
C GLY A 60 -1.85 -4.73 -1.42
N PHE A 61 -1.91 -5.10 -2.70
CA PHE A 61 -0.93 -6.00 -3.30
C PHE A 61 0.21 -5.14 -3.86
N GLU A 62 1.36 -5.17 -3.18
CA GLU A 62 2.53 -4.34 -3.51
C GLU A 62 3.36 -5.04 -4.60
N PHE A 63 2.93 -4.86 -5.85
CA PHE A 63 3.53 -5.53 -7.01
C PHE A 63 5.00 -5.13 -7.22
N ASP A 64 5.28 -3.84 -7.06
CA ASP A 64 6.61 -3.21 -7.06
C ASP A 64 7.53 -3.83 -5.99
N ASP A 65 7.07 -3.92 -4.74
CA ASP A 65 7.79 -4.59 -3.65
C ASP A 65 8.10 -6.05 -3.97
N THR A 66 7.16 -6.75 -4.62
CA THR A 66 7.35 -8.14 -5.04
C THR A 66 8.45 -8.25 -6.10
N VAL A 67 8.49 -7.33 -7.06
CA VAL A 67 9.53 -7.30 -8.09
C VAL A 67 10.89 -7.06 -7.46
N VAL A 68 11.01 -6.07 -6.58
CA VAL A 68 12.23 -5.77 -5.82
C VAL A 68 12.69 -7.00 -5.01
N ALA A 69 11.75 -7.65 -4.33
CA ALA A 69 12.01 -8.86 -3.56
C ALA A 69 12.52 -10.03 -4.43
N LEU A 70 11.95 -10.22 -5.61
CA LEU A 70 12.39 -11.23 -6.58
C LEU A 70 13.79 -10.92 -7.12
N VAL A 71 14.06 -9.66 -7.46
CA VAL A 71 15.37 -9.21 -7.99
C VAL A 71 16.47 -9.42 -6.94
N PHE A 72 16.26 -8.96 -5.70
CA PHE A 72 17.23 -9.16 -4.62
C PHE A 72 17.37 -10.63 -4.22
N GLY A 73 16.27 -11.38 -4.15
CA GLY A 73 16.30 -12.81 -3.84
C GLY A 73 17.08 -13.62 -4.88
N ALA A 74 16.87 -13.36 -6.17
CA ALA A 74 17.61 -14.03 -7.24
C ALA A 74 19.08 -13.58 -7.33
N GLY A 75 19.38 -12.36 -6.87
CA GLY A 75 20.72 -11.79 -6.82
C GLY A 75 21.58 -12.23 -5.63
N GLY A 76 21.08 -13.10 -4.75
CA GLY A 76 21.79 -13.50 -3.52
C GLY A 76 21.85 -12.40 -2.46
N LEU A 77 20.90 -11.47 -2.52
CA LEU A 77 20.70 -10.39 -1.55
C LEU A 77 19.41 -10.63 -0.75
N GLU A 78 19.15 -11.88 -0.37
CA GLU A 78 17.91 -12.28 0.30
C GLU A 78 17.68 -11.56 1.64
N ARG A 79 18.74 -11.15 2.34
CA ARG A 79 18.63 -10.33 3.56
C ARG A 79 18.15 -8.92 3.27
N VAL A 80 18.57 -8.34 2.15
CA VAL A 80 18.08 -7.03 1.68
C VAL A 80 16.61 -7.14 1.31
N ALA A 81 16.22 -8.18 0.55
CA ALA A 81 14.83 -8.45 0.21
C ALA A 81 13.94 -8.56 1.46
N LEU A 82 14.40 -9.34 2.46
CA LEU A 82 13.70 -9.49 3.74
C LEU A 82 13.61 -8.16 4.49
N GLY A 83 14.71 -7.40 4.53
CA GLY A 83 14.78 -6.07 5.11
C GLY A 83 13.77 -5.10 4.50
N THR A 84 13.63 -5.09 3.17
CA THR A 84 12.63 -4.31 2.44
C THR A 84 11.22 -4.69 2.88
N ALA A 85 10.88 -5.97 2.92
CA ALA A 85 9.53 -6.41 3.30
C ALA A 85 9.12 -5.97 4.73
N PHE A 86 10.03 -6.08 5.71
CA PHE A 86 9.79 -5.57 7.06
C PHE A 86 9.79 -4.02 7.11
N GLY A 87 10.68 -3.39 6.34
CA GLY A 87 10.81 -1.95 6.22
C GLY A 87 9.54 -1.31 5.67
N THR A 88 8.99 -1.84 4.59
CA THR A 88 7.72 -1.40 3.99
C THR A 88 6.57 -1.53 4.98
N ALA A 89 6.42 -2.68 5.66
CA ALA A 89 5.38 -2.85 6.68
C ALA A 89 5.49 -1.83 7.83
N LEU A 90 6.71 -1.54 8.30
CA LEU A 90 6.96 -0.51 9.31
C LEU A 90 6.69 0.91 8.79
N ALA A 91 7.09 1.21 7.56
CA ALA A 91 6.87 2.52 6.95
C ALA A 91 5.37 2.77 6.77
N ILE A 92 4.62 1.78 6.28
CA ILE A 92 3.18 1.90 6.04
C ILE A 92 2.41 2.14 7.34
N THR A 93 2.70 1.35 8.37
CA THR A 93 2.06 1.52 9.69
C THR A 93 2.56 2.75 10.44
N GLY A 94 3.85 3.07 10.30
CA GLY A 94 4.57 4.03 11.13
C GLY A 94 4.57 5.46 10.61
N ILE A 95 4.82 5.66 9.31
CA ILE A 95 4.88 6.99 8.71
C ILE A 95 3.72 7.25 7.75
N THR A 96 3.34 6.29 6.91
CA THR A 96 2.29 6.49 5.91
C THR A 96 0.93 6.76 6.54
N LEU A 97 0.45 5.82 7.37
CA LEU A 97 -0.80 6.00 8.13
C LEU A 97 -0.72 7.21 9.06
N ALA A 98 0.46 7.46 9.64
CA ALA A 98 0.68 8.57 10.56
C ALA A 98 0.51 9.93 9.88
N VAL A 99 1.18 10.13 8.74
CA VAL A 99 1.10 11.38 7.97
C VAL A 99 -0.33 11.60 7.49
N ALA A 100 -1.03 10.58 7.00
CA ALA A 100 -2.44 10.70 6.63
C ALA A 100 -3.29 11.22 7.80
N ALA A 101 -3.13 10.64 9.00
CA ALA A 101 -3.86 11.06 10.20
C ALA A 101 -3.46 12.46 10.72
N ILE A 102 -2.21 12.87 10.52
CA ILE A 102 -1.71 14.20 10.90
C ILE A 102 -2.25 15.26 9.95
N VAL A 103 -2.15 15.03 8.64
CA VAL A 103 -2.58 15.96 7.59
C VAL A 103 -4.07 16.24 7.71
N ARG A 104 -4.91 15.19 7.65
CA ARG A 104 -6.37 15.33 7.73
C ARG A 104 -6.96 14.22 8.59
N PRO A 105 -7.36 14.49 9.85
CA PRO A 105 -8.08 13.52 10.66
C PRO A 105 -9.38 13.03 9.99
N PHE A 106 -9.61 11.72 9.99
CA PHE A 106 -10.65 11.11 9.18
C PHE A 106 -11.39 9.98 9.92
N PRO A 107 -12.70 9.78 9.67
CA PRO A 107 -13.43 8.63 10.16
C PRO A 107 -12.87 7.36 9.54
N VAL A 108 -12.82 6.27 10.33
CA VAL A 108 -12.34 4.98 9.85
C VAL A 108 -13.22 3.89 10.43
N GLU A 109 -13.88 3.15 9.56
CA GLU A 109 -14.69 1.99 9.93
C GLU A 109 -14.11 0.73 9.30
N VAL A 110 -13.38 -0.04 10.09
CA VAL A 110 -12.86 -1.35 9.67
C VAL A 110 -13.59 -2.44 10.48
N PRO A 111 -14.18 -3.45 9.82
CA PRO A 111 -14.73 -4.61 10.50
C PRO A 111 -13.72 -5.22 11.49
N ARG A 112 -14.18 -5.56 12.71
CA ARG A 112 -13.30 -6.04 13.79
C ARG A 112 -12.48 -7.27 13.40
N ASP A 113 -13.05 -8.12 12.57
CA ASP A 113 -12.38 -9.29 12.03
C ASP A 113 -11.28 -8.91 11.04
N TYR A 114 -11.47 -7.93 10.15
CA TYR A 114 -10.41 -7.44 9.26
C TYR A 114 -9.27 -6.82 10.06
N LEU A 115 -9.62 -6.06 11.12
CA LEU A 115 -8.65 -5.53 12.06
C LEU A 115 -7.90 -6.64 12.82
N ALA A 116 -8.57 -7.74 13.15
CA ALA A 116 -7.94 -8.89 13.76
C ALA A 116 -6.99 -9.61 12.78
N LEU A 117 -7.34 -9.71 11.50
CA LEU A 117 -6.43 -10.25 10.47
C LEU A 117 -5.21 -9.36 10.27
N PHE A 118 -5.40 -8.04 10.26
CA PHE A 118 -4.32 -7.06 10.23
C PHE A 118 -3.35 -7.22 11.40
N VAL A 119 -3.86 -7.41 12.63
CA VAL A 119 -3.01 -7.67 13.80
C VAL A 119 -2.39 -9.06 13.74
N LEU A 120 -3.11 -10.07 13.24
CA LEU A 120 -2.65 -11.46 13.20
C LEU A 120 -1.56 -11.68 12.15
N SER A 121 -1.56 -10.94 11.04
CA SER A 121 -0.66 -11.20 9.91
C SER A 121 0.83 -11.21 10.30
N PRO A 122 1.38 -10.30 11.13
CA PRO A 122 2.78 -10.38 11.50
C PRO A 122 3.07 -11.52 12.49
N PHE A 123 2.08 -11.96 13.28
CA PHE A 123 2.25 -13.12 14.16
C PHE A 123 2.41 -14.42 13.38
N LEU A 124 1.89 -14.49 12.14
CA LEU A 124 2.08 -15.67 11.29
C LEU A 124 3.55 -15.92 10.96
N LEU A 125 4.41 -14.90 11.00
CA LEU A 125 5.85 -15.05 10.80
C LEU A 125 6.59 -15.66 11.99
N VAL A 126 6.07 -15.52 13.21
CA VAL A 126 6.75 -15.94 14.46
C VAL A 126 7.27 -17.38 14.40
N PRO A 127 6.48 -18.42 14.06
CA PRO A 127 6.99 -19.79 14.04
C PRO A 127 8.13 -19.98 13.03
N PHE A 128 8.11 -19.27 11.90
CA PHE A 128 9.13 -19.39 10.87
C PHE A 128 10.41 -18.63 11.22
N VAL A 129 10.28 -17.46 11.83
CA VAL A 129 11.43 -16.69 12.35
C VAL A 129 12.11 -17.46 13.48
N LEU A 130 11.35 -18.15 14.34
CA LEU A 130 11.89 -19.02 15.39
C LEU A 130 12.59 -20.28 14.85
N ALA A 131 12.20 -20.78 13.69
CA ALA A 131 12.86 -21.90 13.04
C ALA A 131 14.28 -21.54 12.55
N GLY A 132 14.59 -20.25 12.40
CA GLY A 132 15.92 -19.73 12.05
C GLY A 132 16.23 -19.77 10.55
N THR A 133 15.48 -20.53 9.75
CA THR A 133 15.60 -20.55 8.29
C THR A 133 14.23 -20.53 7.62
N LEU A 134 14.09 -19.68 6.62
CA LEU A 134 12.99 -19.67 5.67
C LEU A 134 13.43 -20.37 4.40
N GLY A 135 12.58 -21.22 3.84
CA GLY A 135 12.86 -21.90 2.59
C GLY A 135 11.55 -22.11 1.83
N ALA A 136 11.62 -22.77 0.68
CA ALA A 136 10.49 -22.81 -0.26
C ALA A 136 9.17 -23.33 0.35
N VAL A 137 9.23 -24.31 1.26
CA VAL A 137 8.02 -24.82 1.94
C VAL A 137 7.40 -23.76 2.85
N HIS A 138 8.23 -23.05 3.64
CA HIS A 138 7.77 -21.94 4.47
C HIS A 138 7.19 -20.82 3.60
N GLY A 139 7.83 -20.53 2.48
CA GLY A 139 7.37 -19.54 1.51
C GLY A 139 5.99 -19.87 0.95
N LEU A 140 5.78 -21.13 0.52
CA LEU A 140 4.48 -21.59 0.04
C LEU A 140 3.40 -21.47 1.11
N VAL A 141 3.72 -21.80 2.38
CA VAL A 141 2.77 -21.67 3.49
C VAL A 141 2.40 -20.21 3.74
N LEU A 142 3.36 -19.28 3.70
CA LEU A 142 3.10 -17.85 3.89
C LEU A 142 2.28 -17.25 2.75
N VAL A 143 2.57 -17.60 1.50
CA VAL A 143 1.75 -17.20 0.33
C VAL A 143 0.34 -17.78 0.44
N ALA A 144 0.22 -19.06 0.80
CA ALA A 144 -1.09 -19.69 1.02
C ALA A 144 -1.87 -19.04 2.17
N ALA A 145 -1.17 -18.63 3.23
CA ALA A 145 -1.77 -17.88 4.33
C ALA A 145 -2.30 -16.53 3.86
N PHE A 146 -1.53 -15.76 3.08
CA PHE A 146 -2.01 -14.51 2.48
C PHE A 146 -3.27 -14.73 1.63
N VAL A 147 -3.24 -15.72 0.74
CA VAL A 147 -4.39 -16.07 -0.11
C VAL A 147 -5.61 -16.47 0.72
N ALA A 148 -5.41 -17.20 1.83
CA ALA A 148 -6.50 -17.55 2.74
C ALA A 148 -7.05 -16.32 3.50
N LEU A 149 -6.19 -15.41 3.96
CA LEU A 149 -6.60 -14.15 4.60
C LEU A 149 -7.41 -13.28 3.63
N LEU A 150 -6.90 -13.11 2.41
CA LEU A 150 -7.57 -12.36 1.35
C LEU A 150 -8.89 -13.02 0.95
N GLY A 151 -8.88 -14.34 0.76
CA GLY A 151 -10.07 -15.13 0.45
C GLY A 151 -11.14 -15.04 1.55
N TYR A 152 -10.73 -14.94 2.82
CA TYR A 152 -11.65 -14.68 3.92
C TYR A 152 -12.29 -13.29 3.82
N VAL A 153 -11.50 -12.24 3.57
CA VAL A 153 -11.99 -10.87 3.40
C VAL A 153 -12.98 -10.80 2.24
N VAL A 154 -12.60 -11.30 1.07
CA VAL A 154 -13.44 -11.32 -0.13
C VAL A 154 -14.70 -12.16 0.08
N GLY A 155 -14.57 -13.35 0.65
CA GLY A 155 -15.70 -14.26 0.89
C GLY A 155 -16.68 -13.71 1.92
N ARG A 156 -16.20 -13.05 2.98
CA ARG A 156 -17.05 -12.39 3.96
C ARG A 156 -17.80 -11.21 3.35
N GLU A 157 -17.13 -10.43 2.52
CA GLU A 157 -17.75 -9.28 1.88
C GLU A 157 -18.83 -9.70 0.89
N TYR A 158 -18.61 -10.77 0.13
CA TYR A 158 -19.61 -11.33 -0.77
C TYR A 158 -20.87 -11.83 -0.04
N GLN A 159 -20.74 -12.21 1.24
CA GLN A 159 -21.85 -12.67 2.08
C GLN A 159 -22.56 -11.53 2.82
N ARG A 160 -22.08 -10.29 2.75
CA ARG A 160 -22.76 -9.15 3.37
C ARG A 160 -23.74 -8.53 2.38
N ASP A 161 -25.02 -8.52 2.74
CA ASP A 161 -26.12 -7.86 2.01
C ASP A 161 -25.99 -6.32 1.94
N VAL A 162 -24.99 -5.75 2.59
CA VAL A 162 -24.67 -4.31 2.54
C VAL A 162 -23.18 -4.20 2.23
N PRO A 163 -22.77 -3.82 1.01
CA PRO A 163 -21.38 -3.46 0.75
C PRO A 163 -21.01 -2.39 1.78
N VAL A 164 -19.83 -2.48 2.39
CA VAL A 164 -19.33 -1.54 3.44
C VAL A 164 -19.22 -0.11 2.88
N PHE A 165 -20.36 0.52 2.67
CA PHE A 165 -20.65 1.92 2.47
C PHE A 165 -21.45 2.32 3.69
N ARG A 166 -20.76 2.53 4.80
CA ARG A 166 -21.37 3.18 5.95
C ARG A 166 -20.42 4.29 6.38
N ASP A 167 -20.91 5.50 6.13
CA ASP A 167 -20.61 6.72 6.89
C ASP A 167 -19.37 7.56 6.47
N SER A 168 -18.88 7.45 5.22
CA SER A 168 -18.05 8.50 4.60
C SER A 168 -18.91 9.51 3.83
N GLU A 169 -18.46 10.78 3.86
CA GLU A 169 -19.00 12.06 3.34
C GLU A 169 -20.10 12.06 2.25
N ILE A 170 -20.23 11.02 1.42
CA ILE A 170 -21.33 10.80 0.47
C ILE A 170 -22.69 10.71 1.20
N ALA A 171 -22.73 10.02 2.35
CA ALA A 171 -23.92 9.93 3.19
C ALA A 171 -24.37 11.31 3.73
N GLU A 172 -23.40 12.09 4.20
CA GLU A 172 -23.60 13.43 4.75
C GLU A 172 -24.01 14.45 3.67
N ARG A 173 -23.52 14.28 2.43
CA ARG A 173 -23.97 15.06 1.26
C ARG A 173 -25.41 14.76 0.85
N ILE A 174 -25.86 13.51 0.96
CA ILE A 174 -27.26 13.13 0.71
C ILE A 174 -28.19 13.67 1.81
N GLU A 175 -27.73 13.69 3.07
CA GLU A 175 -28.48 14.23 4.21
C GLU A 175 -28.59 15.76 4.17
N ALA A 176 -27.55 16.45 3.70
CA ALA A 176 -27.51 17.92 3.56
C ALA A 176 -28.48 18.47 2.50
N ASP A 177 -28.80 17.68 1.46
CA ASP A 177 -29.78 18.04 0.41
C ASP A 177 -31.22 17.56 0.70
N GLY A 178 -31.47 17.02 1.90
CA GLY A 178 -32.81 16.56 2.32
C GLY A 178 -33.23 15.20 1.74
N GLY A 179 -32.25 14.35 1.40
CA GLY A 179 -32.46 13.00 0.88
C GLY A 179 -32.99 11.98 1.90
N VAL A 180 -33.49 10.85 1.39
CA VAL A 180 -34.03 9.73 2.18
C VAL A 180 -32.89 9.03 2.95
N PRO A 181 -33.12 8.58 4.20
CA PRO A 181 -32.12 7.84 4.96
C PRO A 181 -31.64 6.56 4.25
N ILE A 182 -30.35 6.28 4.39
CA ILE A 182 -29.55 5.33 3.59
C ILE A 182 -29.96 3.87 3.80
N ASP A 183 -30.64 3.56 4.90
CA ASP A 183 -31.24 2.25 5.17
C ASP A 183 -32.37 1.87 4.19
N ARG A 184 -32.79 2.82 3.35
CA ARG A 184 -33.77 2.63 2.27
C ARG A 184 -33.25 2.97 0.87
N LEU A 185 -31.95 3.28 0.72
CA LEU A 185 -31.36 3.56 -0.60
C LEU A 185 -31.09 2.25 -1.34
N ASP A 186 -31.82 2.05 -2.42
CA ASP A 186 -31.51 1.03 -3.42
C ASP A 186 -30.26 1.50 -4.19
N LEU A 187 -29.12 0.82 -4.01
CA LEU A 187 -27.84 1.14 -4.67
C LEU A 187 -27.97 1.23 -6.20
N ALA A 188 -28.97 0.57 -6.79
CA ALA A 188 -29.31 0.66 -8.20
C ALA A 188 -29.86 2.03 -8.64
N ASN A 189 -30.34 2.86 -7.71
CA ASN A 189 -31.03 4.13 -7.95
C ASN A 189 -30.29 5.37 -7.38
N ILE A 190 -29.03 5.23 -6.95
CA ILE A 190 -28.21 6.38 -6.53
C ILE A 190 -27.90 7.25 -7.76
N ASP A 191 -28.28 8.52 -7.71
CA ASP A 191 -27.90 9.50 -8.74
C ASP A 191 -26.39 9.79 -8.64
N ARG A 192 -25.62 9.12 -9.49
CA ARG A 192 -24.15 9.15 -9.44
C ARG A 192 -23.56 10.55 -9.65
N GLY A 193 -24.27 11.45 -10.32
CA GLY A 193 -23.85 12.84 -10.53
C GLY A 193 -23.87 13.71 -9.28
N THR A 194 -24.59 13.30 -8.23
CA THR A 194 -24.58 13.98 -6.92
C THR A 194 -23.49 13.44 -5.98
N VAL A 195 -22.98 12.22 -6.26
CA VAL A 195 -22.09 11.47 -5.36
C VAL A 195 -20.64 11.42 -5.84
N LEU A 196 -20.41 11.37 -7.16
CA LEU A 196 -19.09 11.25 -7.76
C LEU A 196 -18.78 12.49 -8.61
N GLU A 197 -17.52 12.92 -8.60
CA GLU A 197 -17.04 13.90 -9.58
C GLU A 197 -17.20 13.31 -10.99
N GLU A 198 -17.87 14.04 -11.90
CA GLU A 198 -18.04 13.62 -13.29
C GLU A 198 -16.66 13.54 -13.95
N ILE A 199 -16.32 12.35 -14.47
CA ILE A 199 -15.10 12.16 -15.24
C ILE A 199 -15.42 11.95 -16.72
N PRO A 200 -14.56 12.38 -17.66
CA PRO A 200 -14.81 12.26 -19.09
C PRO A 200 -15.17 10.83 -19.53
N GLU A 201 -14.62 9.83 -18.84
CA GLU A 201 -14.80 8.41 -19.12
C GLU A 201 -16.22 7.89 -18.81
N ASP A 202 -17.00 8.59 -17.98
CA ASP A 202 -18.39 8.21 -17.63
C ASP A 202 -19.30 8.16 -18.86
N ARG A 203 -18.93 8.90 -19.93
CA ARG A 203 -19.64 8.95 -21.21
C ARG A 203 -19.61 7.64 -21.99
N PHE A 204 -18.64 6.75 -21.70
CA PHE A 204 -18.46 5.53 -22.48
C PHE A 204 -19.28 4.35 -21.98
N VAL A 205 -19.79 4.38 -20.74
CA VAL A 205 -20.23 3.15 -20.04
C VAL A 205 -21.58 3.25 -19.32
N THR A 206 -22.12 4.46 -19.17
CA THR A 206 -23.40 4.71 -18.50
C THR A 206 -24.53 3.86 -19.09
N GLY A 207 -25.06 2.90 -18.31
CA GLY A 207 -26.19 2.03 -18.67
C GLY A 207 -25.83 0.64 -19.23
N SER A 208 -24.56 0.22 -19.20
CA SER A 208 -24.15 -1.11 -19.69
C SER A 208 -24.11 -2.18 -18.58
N ARG A 209 -24.43 -3.45 -18.93
CA ARG A 209 -24.33 -4.60 -18.00
C ARG A 209 -22.90 -4.93 -17.54
N HIS A 210 -21.88 -4.39 -18.22
CA HIS A 210 -20.47 -4.68 -17.94
C HIS A 210 -19.75 -3.50 -17.27
N GLU A 211 -20.50 -2.54 -16.74
CA GLU A 211 -19.98 -1.33 -16.16
C GLU A 211 -18.93 -1.59 -15.07
N GLY A 212 -19.22 -2.48 -14.11
CA GLY A 212 -18.28 -2.83 -13.05
C GLY A 212 -16.96 -3.41 -13.58
N ALA A 213 -17.04 -4.32 -14.56
CA ALA A 213 -15.85 -4.95 -15.15
C ALA A 213 -15.01 -3.94 -15.98
N PHE A 214 -15.65 -3.00 -16.65
CA PHE A 214 -14.95 -1.93 -17.35
C PHE A 214 -14.15 -1.04 -16.39
N TRP A 215 -14.78 -0.62 -15.29
CA TRP A 215 -14.09 0.20 -14.27
C TRP A 215 -12.98 -0.56 -13.57
N LEU A 216 -13.11 -1.89 -13.36
CA LEU A 216 -11.98 -2.72 -12.92
C LEU A 216 -10.84 -2.71 -13.93
N GLY A 217 -11.15 -2.85 -15.22
CA GLY A 217 -10.14 -2.79 -16.29
C GLY A 217 -9.38 -1.46 -16.29
N LEU A 218 -10.09 -0.35 -16.12
CA LEU A 218 -9.46 0.96 -15.97
C LEU A 218 -8.68 1.10 -14.65
N SER A 219 -9.13 0.48 -13.56
CA SER A 219 -8.39 0.43 -12.29
C SER A 219 -7.06 -0.30 -12.47
N LEU A 220 -7.03 -1.42 -13.20
CA LEU A 220 -5.78 -2.10 -13.56
C LEU A 220 -4.86 -1.21 -14.40
N LEU A 221 -5.41 -0.49 -15.38
CA LEU A 221 -4.64 0.45 -16.19
C LEU A 221 -4.05 1.60 -15.35
N ALA A 222 -4.84 2.14 -14.42
CA ALA A 222 -4.37 3.16 -13.49
C ALA A 222 -3.27 2.62 -12.57
N LEU A 223 -3.38 1.38 -12.08
CA LEU A 223 -2.34 0.73 -11.29
C LEU A 223 -1.03 0.55 -12.08
N VAL A 224 -1.11 0.22 -13.37
CA VAL A 224 0.07 0.22 -14.25
C VAL A 224 0.67 1.63 -14.37
N GLY A 225 -0.17 2.66 -14.41
CA GLY A 225 0.28 4.05 -14.39
C GLY A 225 0.95 4.47 -13.08
N VAL A 226 0.47 3.96 -11.94
CA VAL A 226 1.11 4.14 -10.62
C VAL A 226 2.52 3.53 -10.66
N ALA A 227 2.64 2.25 -11.03
CA ALA A 227 3.94 1.58 -11.13
C ALA A 227 4.89 2.26 -12.12
N ALA A 228 4.39 2.71 -13.28
CA ALA A 228 5.21 3.46 -14.25
C ALA A 228 5.68 4.81 -13.68
N GLY A 229 4.83 5.52 -12.94
CA GLY A 229 5.19 6.77 -12.27
C GLY A 229 6.27 6.56 -11.20
N ALA A 230 6.17 5.47 -10.43
CA ALA A 230 7.16 5.09 -9.43
C ALA A 230 8.52 4.77 -10.06
N LEU A 231 8.56 3.96 -11.12
CA LEU A 231 9.79 3.64 -11.87
C LEU A 231 10.46 4.89 -12.46
N LEU A 232 9.69 5.85 -12.97
CA LEU A 232 10.25 7.12 -13.44
C LEU A 232 10.79 7.97 -12.29
N LEU A 233 10.12 7.97 -11.14
CA LEU A 233 10.56 8.70 -9.95
C LEU A 233 11.85 8.11 -9.38
N GLU A 234 11.97 6.79 -9.38
CA GLU A 234 13.18 6.03 -9.02
C GLU A 234 14.33 6.37 -9.97
N ALA A 235 14.19 6.09 -11.27
CA ALA A 235 15.24 6.34 -12.27
C ALA A 235 15.70 7.81 -12.30
N GLY A 236 14.76 8.75 -12.18
CA GLY A 236 15.09 10.18 -12.09
C GLY A 236 15.85 10.54 -10.82
N SER A 237 15.49 9.94 -9.68
CA SER A 237 16.13 10.19 -8.39
C SER A 237 17.54 9.60 -8.33
N GLU A 238 17.72 8.37 -8.81
CA GLU A 238 19.02 7.71 -8.87
C GLU A 238 20.01 8.49 -9.76
N ALA A 239 19.60 8.85 -10.97
CA ALA A 239 20.46 9.61 -11.89
C ALA A 239 20.82 11.01 -11.36
N ILE A 240 19.92 11.68 -10.63
CA ILE A 240 20.26 12.95 -9.96
C ILE A 240 21.35 12.74 -8.93
N VAL A 241 21.27 11.68 -8.14
CA VAL A 241 22.25 11.49 -7.06
C VAL A 241 23.57 10.96 -7.57
N GLU A 242 23.57 10.10 -8.59
CA GLU A 242 24.78 9.73 -9.30
C GLU A 242 25.49 10.97 -9.86
N SER A 243 24.75 11.94 -10.39
CA SER A 243 25.32 13.21 -10.88
C SER A 243 26.01 14.05 -9.79
N TRP A 244 25.72 13.79 -8.51
CA TRP A 244 26.39 14.42 -7.37
C TRP A 244 27.65 13.68 -6.93
N GLY A 245 28.05 12.62 -7.63
CA GLY A 245 29.23 11.82 -7.34
C GLY A 245 29.07 10.93 -6.10
N ILE A 246 27.82 10.65 -5.71
CA ILE A 246 27.49 9.73 -4.63
C ILE A 246 27.31 8.34 -5.27
N GLU A 247 28.41 7.63 -5.47
CA GLU A 247 28.38 6.18 -5.75
C GLU A 247 28.12 5.45 -4.43
N GLU A 248 27.12 4.56 -4.39
CA GLU A 248 27.13 3.27 -3.67
C GLU A 248 25.72 2.68 -3.58
N THR A 249 25.63 1.36 -3.69
CA THR A 249 24.43 0.49 -3.57
C THR A 249 23.56 0.77 -2.35
N VAL A 250 24.14 1.31 -1.26
CA VAL A 250 23.41 1.71 -0.04
C VAL A 250 22.52 2.93 -0.29
N PHE A 251 22.96 3.84 -1.16
CA PHE A 251 22.19 5.02 -1.52
C PHE A 251 21.02 4.66 -2.46
N GLY A 252 21.23 3.79 -3.45
CA GLY A 252 20.15 3.26 -4.31
C GLY A 252 19.03 2.62 -3.50
N ALA A 253 19.36 1.73 -2.55
CA ALA A 253 18.36 1.13 -1.65
C ALA A 253 17.61 2.17 -0.78
N THR A 254 18.28 3.27 -0.42
CA THR A 254 17.67 4.38 0.34
C THR A 254 16.71 5.18 -0.55
N VAL A 255 17.10 5.50 -1.79
CA VAL A 255 16.23 6.16 -2.77
C VAL A 255 15.02 5.31 -3.06
N LEU A 256 15.21 4.03 -3.38
CA LEU A 256 14.14 3.07 -3.58
C LEU A 256 13.17 3.07 -2.39
N THR A 257 13.67 2.96 -1.16
CA THR A 257 12.82 2.99 0.04
C THR A 257 12.04 4.31 0.16
N LEU A 258 12.64 5.44 -0.19
CA LEU A 258 11.97 6.75 -0.18
C LEU A 258 10.89 6.85 -1.27
N VAL A 259 11.16 6.34 -2.47
CA VAL A 259 10.19 6.27 -3.58
C VAL A 259 9.00 5.41 -3.19
N LEU A 260 9.25 4.19 -2.71
CA LEU A 260 8.21 3.28 -2.21
C LEU A 260 7.40 3.93 -1.08
N THR A 261 8.06 4.58 -0.13
CA THR A 261 7.35 5.30 0.95
C THR A 261 6.49 6.44 0.39
N PHE A 262 6.97 7.17 -0.62
CA PHE A 262 6.23 8.26 -1.25
C PHE A 262 5.00 7.76 -2.02
N GLU A 263 5.12 6.67 -2.77
CA GLU A 263 3.98 6.00 -3.40
C GLU A 263 2.93 5.59 -2.38
N ASN A 264 3.33 4.89 -1.33
CA ASN A 264 2.46 4.46 -0.23
C ASN A 264 1.75 5.66 0.45
N LEU A 265 2.47 6.78 0.63
CA LEU A 265 1.91 8.04 1.11
C LEU A 265 0.81 8.57 0.18
N LEU A 266 1.03 8.57 -1.14
CA LEU A 266 0.01 9.02 -2.09
C LEU A 266 -1.22 8.10 -2.09
N LEU A 267 -1.01 6.78 -2.11
CA LEU A 267 -2.08 5.78 -2.07
C LEU A 267 -2.90 5.83 -0.77
N THR A 268 -2.36 6.40 0.31
CA THR A 268 -3.07 6.55 1.59
C THR A 268 -3.68 7.93 1.79
N ILE A 269 -2.94 9.00 1.47
CA ILE A 269 -3.34 10.38 1.74
C ILE A 269 -4.37 10.86 0.72
N GLU A 270 -4.19 10.54 -0.56
CA GLU A 270 -5.07 11.08 -1.61
C GLU A 270 -6.53 10.60 -1.46
N PRO A 271 -6.83 9.33 -1.15
CA PRO A 271 -8.20 8.92 -0.85
C PRO A 271 -8.79 9.64 0.37
N VAL A 272 -7.99 9.86 1.41
CA VAL A 272 -8.41 10.63 2.60
C VAL A 272 -8.70 12.09 2.23
N ARG A 273 -7.93 12.69 1.32
CA ARG A 273 -8.18 14.06 0.81
C ARG A 273 -9.42 14.14 -0.06
N ARG A 274 -9.76 13.07 -0.78
CA ARG A 274 -10.96 12.96 -1.62
C ARG A 274 -12.23 12.55 -0.87
N GLY A 275 -12.14 12.30 0.45
CA GLY A 275 -13.30 11.94 1.27
C GLY A 275 -13.66 10.46 1.25
N ILE A 276 -12.77 9.61 0.71
CA ILE A 276 -12.95 8.15 0.60
C ILE A 276 -11.79 7.45 1.34
N PRO A 277 -11.68 7.64 2.68
CA PRO A 277 -10.57 7.10 3.47
C PRO A 277 -10.49 5.56 3.47
N GLU A 278 -11.57 4.88 3.10
CA GLU A 278 -11.65 3.41 3.03
C GLU A 278 -10.64 2.82 2.05
N ILE A 279 -10.36 3.52 0.94
CA ILE A 279 -9.31 3.07 0.01
C ILE A 279 -7.94 3.16 0.68
N GLY A 280 -7.65 4.28 1.36
CA GLY A 280 -6.36 4.48 2.02
C GLY A 280 -6.13 3.48 3.17
N ILE A 281 -7.16 3.17 3.95
CA ILE A 281 -7.06 2.14 5.01
C ILE A 281 -7.01 0.73 4.42
N GLY A 282 -7.74 0.47 3.33
CA GLY A 282 -7.69 -0.79 2.61
C GLY A 282 -6.28 -1.07 2.05
N HIS A 283 -5.63 -0.05 1.49
CA HIS A 283 -4.21 -0.10 1.12
C HIS A 283 -3.32 -0.42 2.32
N VAL A 284 -3.37 0.39 3.40
CA VAL A 284 -2.53 0.16 4.59
C VAL A 284 -2.69 -1.24 5.19
N VAL A 285 -3.93 -1.71 5.34
CA VAL A 285 -4.23 -3.03 5.89
C VAL A 285 -3.78 -4.13 4.93
N GLY A 286 -4.11 -3.99 3.65
CA GLY A 286 -3.75 -4.95 2.60
C GLY A 286 -2.24 -5.09 2.43
N SER A 287 -1.54 -3.97 2.27
CA SER A 287 -0.08 -3.91 2.13
C SER A 287 0.62 -4.56 3.31
N VAL A 288 0.31 -4.18 4.55
CA VAL A 288 0.98 -4.80 5.72
C VAL A 288 0.71 -6.29 5.81
N MET A 289 -0.52 -6.75 5.51
CA MET A 289 -0.78 -8.20 5.40
C MET A 289 0.09 -8.82 4.31
N PHE A 290 0.18 -8.20 3.14
CA PHE A 290 0.98 -8.66 2.01
C PHE A 290 2.48 -8.70 2.33
N SER A 291 3.08 -7.61 2.80
CA SER A 291 4.52 -7.51 3.02
C SER A 291 4.99 -8.54 4.05
N VAL A 292 4.24 -8.77 5.13
CA VAL A 292 4.62 -9.73 6.19
C VAL A 292 4.21 -11.18 5.90
N THR A 293 3.46 -11.45 4.83
CA THR A 293 3.08 -12.83 4.47
C THR A 293 3.54 -13.17 3.06
N ALA A 294 2.81 -12.75 2.03
CA ALA A 294 3.11 -13.08 0.66
C ALA A 294 4.49 -12.58 0.22
N ASN A 295 4.92 -11.37 0.54
CA ASN A 295 6.22 -10.86 0.09
C ASN A 295 7.38 -11.66 0.70
N VAL A 296 7.42 -11.82 2.04
CA VAL A 296 8.38 -12.72 2.71
C VAL A 296 8.29 -14.15 2.17
N GLY A 297 7.07 -14.61 1.85
CA GLY A 297 6.84 -15.92 1.28
C GLY A 297 7.44 -16.09 -0.13
N VAL A 298 7.30 -15.08 -0.98
CA VAL A 298 7.89 -15.02 -2.32
C VAL A 298 9.41 -15.02 -2.24
N ILE A 299 10.00 -14.23 -1.32
CA ILE A 299 11.45 -14.24 -1.09
C ILE A 299 11.93 -15.65 -0.73
N ALA A 300 11.24 -16.32 0.20
CA ALA A 300 11.56 -17.69 0.62
C ALA A 300 11.32 -18.76 -0.46
N LEU A 301 10.50 -18.48 -1.48
CA LEU A 301 10.32 -19.37 -2.64
C LEU A 301 11.47 -19.27 -3.64
N VAL A 302 12.14 -18.11 -3.72
CA VAL A 302 13.26 -17.88 -4.62
C VAL A 302 14.59 -18.32 -4.01
N ALA A 303 14.79 -18.06 -2.71
CA ALA A 303 16.03 -18.37 -2.02
C ALA A 303 15.78 -18.84 -0.59
N ASP A 304 16.65 -19.73 -0.09
CA ASP A 304 16.67 -20.09 1.33
C ASP A 304 17.26 -18.93 2.14
N VAL A 305 16.47 -18.35 3.05
CA VAL A 305 16.85 -17.18 3.83
C VAL A 305 17.17 -17.58 5.26
N ALA A 306 18.43 -17.41 5.67
CA ALA A 306 18.81 -17.49 7.07
C ALA A 306 18.28 -16.26 7.82
N ILE A 307 17.53 -16.46 8.90
CA ILE A 307 16.92 -15.38 9.66
C ILE A 307 17.95 -14.79 10.65
N PRO A 308 18.36 -13.52 10.49
CA PRO A 308 19.27 -12.89 11.43
C PRO A 308 18.62 -12.73 12.80
N SER A 309 19.43 -12.80 13.86
CA SER A 309 18.93 -12.63 15.23
C SER A 309 18.24 -11.28 15.45
N SER A 310 18.66 -10.22 14.73
CA SER A 310 18.04 -8.89 14.72
C SER A 310 16.57 -8.94 14.29
N VAL A 311 16.20 -9.81 13.35
CA VAL A 311 14.80 -9.96 12.93
C VAL A 311 13.94 -10.46 14.08
N LEU A 312 14.41 -11.47 14.81
CA LEU A 312 13.68 -12.06 15.92
C LEU A 312 13.52 -11.09 17.11
N VAL A 313 14.58 -10.38 17.48
CA VAL A 313 14.59 -9.57 18.71
C VAL A 313 14.19 -8.12 18.51
N PHE A 314 14.25 -7.61 17.27
CA PHE A 314 14.05 -6.19 16.98
C PHE A 314 13.01 -5.94 15.89
N HIS A 315 13.23 -6.41 14.65
CA HIS A 315 12.36 -6.04 13.52
C HIS A 315 10.95 -6.63 13.61
N LEU A 316 10.82 -7.93 13.90
CA LEU A 316 9.51 -8.59 14.01
C LEU A 316 8.70 -8.05 15.22
N PRO A 317 9.28 -7.89 16.43
CA PRO A 317 8.59 -7.24 17.53
C PRO A 317 8.16 -5.81 17.22
N ALA A 318 8.97 -5.04 16.49
CA ALA A 318 8.62 -3.70 16.06
C ALA A 318 7.42 -3.70 15.11
N VAL A 319 7.39 -4.59 14.11
CA VAL A 319 6.24 -4.73 13.20
C VAL A 319 4.98 -5.11 13.96
N ILE A 320 5.05 -6.13 14.83
CA ILE A 320 3.91 -6.55 15.66
C ILE A 320 3.41 -5.38 16.52
N GLY A 321 4.31 -4.68 17.21
CA GLY A 321 3.96 -3.57 18.10
C GLY A 321 3.33 -2.40 17.35
N LEU A 322 3.94 -1.97 16.24
CA LEU A 322 3.47 -0.84 15.45
C LEU A 322 2.13 -1.14 14.76
N THR A 323 1.98 -2.35 14.24
CA THR A 323 0.71 -2.86 13.69
C THR A 323 -0.38 -2.90 14.76
N ALA A 324 -0.07 -3.37 15.96
CA ALA A 324 -1.04 -3.39 17.07
C ALA A 324 -1.45 -1.98 17.52
N VAL A 325 -0.52 -1.02 17.57
CA VAL A 325 -0.83 0.39 17.89
C VAL A 325 -1.66 1.03 16.78
N ALA A 326 -1.33 0.77 15.52
CA ALA A 326 -2.11 1.22 14.37
C ALA A 326 -3.53 0.64 14.41
N ALA A 327 -3.66 -0.66 14.73
CA ALA A 327 -4.94 -1.32 14.87
C ALA A 327 -5.78 -0.72 16.01
N ALA A 328 -5.16 -0.45 17.17
CA ALA A 328 -5.83 0.21 18.28
C ALA A 328 -6.30 1.63 17.92
N ALA A 329 -5.50 2.37 17.14
CA ALA A 329 -5.88 3.68 16.64
C ALA A 329 -7.06 3.62 15.65
N ILE A 330 -7.06 2.66 14.73
CA ILE A 330 -8.15 2.37 13.78
C ILE A 330 -9.43 1.97 14.54
N ALA A 331 -9.31 1.11 15.56
CA ALA A 331 -10.43 0.65 16.38
C ALA A 331 -11.20 1.77 17.09
N THR A 332 -10.62 2.97 17.22
CA THR A 332 -11.29 4.13 17.81
C THR A 332 -12.41 4.71 16.93
N GLY A 333 -12.57 4.23 15.69
CA GLY A 333 -13.56 4.73 14.73
C GLY A 333 -13.17 6.05 14.05
N ARG A 334 -12.09 6.69 14.49
CA ARG A 334 -11.59 7.93 13.89
C ARG A 334 -10.10 8.11 14.12
N LEU A 335 -9.33 8.18 13.04
CA LEU A 335 -7.91 8.52 13.12
C LEU A 335 -7.75 10.02 13.37
N ARG A 336 -7.08 10.34 14.48
CA ARG A 336 -6.83 11.70 14.96
C ARG A 336 -5.35 12.02 14.82
N ARG A 337 -5.00 13.31 14.77
CA ARG A 337 -3.60 13.76 14.71
C ARG A 337 -2.72 13.15 15.81
N ARG A 338 -3.27 12.99 17.03
CA ARG A 338 -2.55 12.34 18.14
C ARG A 338 -2.15 10.89 17.83
N HIS A 339 -2.99 10.14 17.13
CA HIS A 339 -2.67 8.77 16.73
C HIS A 339 -1.53 8.78 15.71
N GLY A 340 -1.58 9.72 14.76
CA GLY A 340 -0.48 9.91 13.80
C GLY A 340 0.83 10.32 14.46
N PHE A 341 0.83 11.28 15.39
CA PHE A 341 2.06 11.64 16.13
C PHE A 341 2.62 10.47 16.96
N VAL A 342 1.77 9.62 17.54
CA VAL A 342 2.21 8.42 18.26
C VAL A 342 2.85 7.42 17.29
N LEU A 343 2.21 7.12 16.15
CA LEU A 343 2.75 6.20 15.15
C LEU A 343 4.07 6.70 14.56
N ALA A 344 4.13 7.97 14.13
CA ALA A 344 5.34 8.58 13.62
C ALA A 344 6.46 8.62 14.68
N GLY A 345 6.11 8.90 15.94
CA GLY A 345 7.05 8.88 17.05
C GLY A 345 7.63 7.49 17.31
N LEU A 346 6.80 6.43 17.24
CA LEU A 346 7.25 5.05 17.37
C LEU A 346 8.14 4.63 16.18
N TYR A 347 7.79 5.03 14.96
CA TYR A 347 8.61 4.77 13.78
C TYR A 347 9.96 5.49 13.84
N ALA A 348 9.97 6.76 14.26
CA ALA A 348 11.21 7.49 14.49
C ALA A 348 12.06 6.86 15.61
N ALA A 349 11.43 6.40 16.69
CA ALA A 349 12.13 5.68 17.76
C ALA A 349 12.74 4.37 17.26
N TYR A 350 12.01 3.60 16.43
CA TYR A 350 12.54 2.41 15.77
C TYR A 350 13.79 2.74 14.94
N TRP A 351 13.73 3.76 14.08
CA TRP A 351 14.88 4.17 13.25
C TRP A 351 16.07 4.64 14.08
N LEU A 352 15.84 5.47 15.10
CA LEU A 352 16.91 5.92 15.99
C LEU A 352 17.57 4.73 16.69
N LEU A 353 16.78 3.83 17.28
CA LEU A 353 17.31 2.63 17.92
C LEU A 353 18.05 1.74 16.92
N ALA A 354 17.54 1.58 15.71
CA ALA A 354 18.19 0.79 14.68
C ALA A 354 19.56 1.37 14.30
N LEU A 355 19.63 2.68 14.07
CA LEU A 355 20.88 3.37 13.76
C LEU A 355 21.89 3.28 14.92
N PHE A 356 21.43 3.41 16.17
CA PHE A 356 22.31 3.31 17.35
C PHE A 356 22.80 1.89 17.63
N VAL A 357 21.97 0.88 17.38
CA VAL A 357 22.28 -0.53 17.72
C VAL A 357 23.04 -1.22 16.59
N PHE A 358 22.69 -0.95 15.34
CA PHE A 358 23.23 -1.65 14.16
C PHE A 358 24.20 -0.78 13.32
N GLY A 359 24.35 0.52 13.61
CA GLY A 359 25.38 1.36 12.99
C GLY A 359 25.13 1.75 11.52
N GLY A 360 23.93 1.50 10.98
CA GLY A 360 23.57 1.78 9.58
C GLY A 360 22.07 1.70 9.31
N VAL A 361 21.67 1.84 8.04
CA VAL A 361 20.28 1.63 7.58
C VAL A 361 19.83 0.23 8.09
N PRO A 362 18.59 0.06 8.61
CA PRO A 362 18.05 -1.19 9.13
C PRO A 362 17.81 -2.21 8.01
N ILE A 363 18.90 -2.62 7.38
CA ILE A 363 19.00 -3.83 6.58
C ILE A 363 19.53 -4.88 7.56
N PRO A 364 18.90 -6.06 7.68
CA PRO A 364 19.44 -7.11 8.52
C PRO A 364 20.85 -7.50 8.05
N ASP A 365 21.88 -7.28 8.88
CA ASP A 365 23.27 -7.68 8.62
C ASP A 365 23.42 -9.16 8.28
#